data_AF-A0A645GI17-F1
#
_entry.id   AF-A0A645GI17-F1
#
_cell.length_a   1.000
_cell.length_b   1.000
_cell.length_c   1.000
_cell.angle_alpha   90.00
_cell.angle_beta   90.00
_cell.angle_gamma   90.00
#
_symmetry.space_group_name_H-M   'P 1'
#
loop_
_entity.id
_entity.type
_entity.pdbx_description
1 polymer ?
#
loop_
_entity_poly.entity_id
_entity_poly.type
_entity_poly.pdbx_seq_one_letter_code
_entity_poly.pdbx_strand_id
1 'polypeptide(L)'
;MNTIKEKVLKLNPEFVGHIKLFLDNGVETVKQSVTIYYEDPQEDVIKSKEGSSPTFKILSAVSNVDKEALKDAVNSSVKETFEKKGIHVHKAEHEHNHGEHGHHEHKHHEHVQRIGDIKGRGE
;
A
#
# COMPACT_ATOMS: atom_id res chain seq x y z
N MET A 1 6.70 -4.34 5.20
CA MET A 1 6.13 -5.27 4.20
C MET A 1 5.52 -6.55 4.79
N ASN A 2 6.18 -7.23 5.74
CA ASN A 2 5.76 -8.58 6.20
C ASN A 2 4.31 -8.69 6.65
N THR A 3 3.80 -7.75 7.45
CA THR A 3 2.39 -7.76 7.89
C THR A 3 1.40 -7.78 6.72
N ILE A 4 1.69 -7.04 5.65
CA ILE A 4 0.82 -7.00 4.46
C ILE A 4 0.87 -8.36 3.76
N LYS A 5 2.07 -8.91 3.54
CA LYS A 5 2.25 -10.24 2.93
C LYS A 5 1.49 -11.31 3.72
N GLU A 6 1.64 -11.34 5.04
CA GLU A 6 0.96 -12.30 5.91
C GLU A 6 -0.58 -12.21 5.82
N LYS A 7 -1.13 -10.99 5.73
CA LYS A 7 -2.59 -10.83 5.55
C LYS A 7 -3.05 -11.24 4.17
N VAL A 8 -2.29 -10.94 3.11
CA VAL A 8 -2.62 -11.39 1.75
C VAL A 8 -2.54 -12.91 1.64
N LEU A 9 -1.57 -13.56 2.29
CA LEU A 9 -1.46 -15.03 2.34
C LEU A 9 -2.68 -15.70 3.00
N LYS A 10 -3.33 -15.03 3.96
CA LYS A 10 -4.58 -15.53 4.56
C LYS A 10 -5.77 -15.44 3.59
N LEU A 11 -5.74 -14.52 2.64
CA LEU A 11 -6.78 -14.37 1.61
C LEU A 11 -6.52 -15.29 0.42
N ASN A 12 -5.26 -15.42 0.00
CA ASN A 12 -4.81 -16.29 -1.07
C ASN A 12 -3.41 -16.87 -0.71
N PRO A 13 -3.33 -18.13 -0.23
CA PRO A 13 -2.08 -18.77 0.18
C PRO A 13 -1.05 -18.91 -0.95
N GLU A 14 -1.52 -19.00 -2.20
CA GLU A 14 -0.68 -19.16 -3.39
C GLU A 14 -0.72 -17.90 -4.26
N PHE A 15 -0.75 -16.74 -3.63
CA PHE A 15 -0.96 -15.51 -4.37
C PHE A 15 0.13 -15.25 -5.42
N VAL A 16 -0.34 -14.72 -6.55
CA VAL A 16 0.47 -14.15 -7.62
C VAL A 16 -0.01 -12.71 -7.80
N GLY A 17 0.91 -11.76 -7.88
CA GLY A 17 0.53 -10.35 -7.98
C GLY A 17 1.71 -9.41 -7.84
N HIS A 18 1.46 -8.17 -7.47
CA HIS A 18 2.48 -7.23 -7.05
C HIS A 18 1.96 -6.39 -5.90
N ILE A 19 2.73 -6.32 -4.83
CA ILE A 19 2.52 -5.38 -3.74
C ILE A 19 3.78 -4.52 -3.67
N LYS A 20 3.65 -3.23 -3.97
CA LYS A 20 4.74 -2.25 -3.95
C LYS A 20 4.44 -1.18 -2.92
N LEU A 21 5.41 -0.88 -2.08
CA LEU A 21 5.38 0.16 -1.07
C LEU A 21 6.45 1.19 -1.41
N PHE A 22 6.09 2.46 -1.26
CA PHE A 22 6.98 3.60 -1.43
C PHE A 22 6.84 4.48 -0.19
N LEU A 23 7.94 4.69 0.53
CA LEU A 23 8.04 5.66 1.61
C LEU A 23 9.14 6.65 1.23
N ASP A 24 8.74 7.89 0.98
CA ASP A 24 9.66 9.01 0.83
C ASP A 24 9.65 9.82 2.12
N ASN A 25 10.83 10.09 2.68
CA ASN A 25 10.97 10.88 3.91
C ASN A 25 11.61 12.27 3.67
N GLY A 26 11.76 12.69 2.42
CA GLY A 26 12.43 13.94 2.03
C GLY A 26 13.96 13.84 1.88
N VAL A 27 14.58 12.76 2.37
CA VAL A 27 16.03 12.50 2.24
C VAL A 27 16.28 11.26 1.38
N GLU A 28 15.53 10.19 1.65
CA GLU A 28 15.56 8.92 0.96
C GLU A 28 14.15 8.39 0.68
N THR A 29 14.02 7.70 -0.46
CA THR A 29 12.86 6.91 -0.81
C THR A 29 13.19 5.44 -0.59
N VAL A 30 12.48 4.80 0.32
CA VAL A 30 12.49 3.35 0.51
C VAL A 30 11.39 2.74 -0.36
N LYS A 31 11.77 1.79 -1.20
CA LYS A 31 10.85 0.97 -2.00
C LYS A 31 10.91 -0.45 -1.50
N GLN A 32 9.75 -1.05 -1.24
CA GLN A 32 9.66 -2.47 -0.95
C GLN A 32 8.67 -3.12 -1.89
N SER A 33 8.96 -4.32 -2.37
CA SER A 33 8.01 -5.05 -3.22
C SER A 33 8.04 -6.55 -3.01
N VAL A 34 6.89 -7.19 -3.17
CA VAL A 34 6.76 -8.65 -3.27
C VAL A 34 5.82 -8.99 -4.43
N THR A 35 6.17 -10.02 -5.21
CA THR A 35 5.42 -10.42 -6.41
C THR A 35 4.68 -11.74 -6.19
N ILE A 36 5.30 -12.72 -5.55
CA ILE A 36 4.66 -14.02 -5.27
C ILE A 36 4.86 -14.48 -3.83
N TYR A 37 4.02 -15.43 -3.42
CA TYR A 37 3.94 -15.90 -2.04
C TYR A 37 5.26 -16.46 -1.46
N TYR A 38 6.07 -17.13 -2.28
CA TYR A 38 7.32 -17.75 -1.85
C TYR A 38 8.55 -16.83 -1.93
N GLU A 39 8.42 -15.63 -2.52
CA GLU A 39 9.52 -14.67 -2.59
C GLU A 39 9.62 -13.84 -1.32
N ASP A 40 10.83 -13.60 -0.86
CA ASP A 40 11.08 -12.56 0.13
C ASP A 40 10.88 -11.16 -0.46
N PRO A 41 10.34 -10.20 0.33
CA PRO A 41 10.26 -8.82 -0.08
C PRO A 41 11.62 -8.27 -0.51
N GLN A 42 11.66 -7.68 -1.71
CA GLN A 42 12.80 -6.92 -2.20
C GLN A 42 12.74 -5.50 -1.63
N GLU A 43 13.90 -4.95 -1.25
CA GLU A 43 14.05 -3.59 -0.74
C GLU A 43 15.09 -2.82 -1.56
N ASP A 44 14.77 -1.56 -1.86
CA ASP A 44 15.64 -0.63 -2.58
C ASP A 44 15.56 0.74 -1.91
N VAL A 45 16.71 1.36 -1.67
CA VAL A 45 16.81 2.68 -1.03
C VAL A 45 17.50 3.64 -1.99
N ILE A 46 16.80 4.69 -2.38
CA ILE A 46 17.31 5.72 -3.29
C ILE A 46 17.25 7.09 -2.64
N LYS A 47 18.07 8.03 -3.11
CA LYS A 47 17.96 9.42 -2.68
C LYS A 47 16.62 10.02 -3.12
N SER A 48 15.96 10.70 -2.19
CA SER A 48 14.77 11.49 -2.49
C SER A 48 15.12 12.67 -3.39
N LYS A 49 14.10 13.19 -4.08
CA LYS A 49 14.23 14.47 -4.76
C LYS A 49 14.35 15.58 -3.70
N GLU A 50 15.30 16.48 -3.88
CA GLU A 50 15.50 17.63 -2.98
C GLU A 50 14.19 18.44 -2.85
N GLY A 51 13.81 18.74 -1.60
CA GLY A 51 12.57 19.46 -1.28
C GLY A 51 11.28 18.65 -1.42
N SER A 52 11.35 17.32 -1.52
CA SER A 52 10.15 16.46 -1.51
C SER A 52 9.49 16.45 -0.13
N SER A 53 8.16 16.56 -0.11
CA SER A 53 7.39 16.32 1.11
C SER A 53 7.36 14.81 1.39
N PRO A 54 7.38 14.39 2.67
CA PRO A 54 7.22 12.98 3.00
C PRO A 54 5.95 12.41 2.37
N THR A 55 6.06 11.25 1.72
CA THR A 55 4.90 10.58 1.14
C THR A 55 4.94 9.09 1.40
N PHE A 56 3.78 8.50 1.63
CA PHE A 56 3.64 7.06 1.75
C PHE A 56 2.59 6.56 0.77
N LYS A 57 2.97 5.59 -0.06
CA LYS A 57 2.12 5.01 -1.10
C LYS A 57 2.23 3.49 -1.11
N ILE A 58 1.10 2.84 -1.34
CA ILE A 58 1.03 1.40 -1.58
C ILE A 58 0.26 1.15 -2.86
N LEU A 59 0.82 0.30 -3.71
CA LEU A 59 0.20 -0.25 -4.91
C LEU A 59 0.03 -1.74 -4.69
N SER A 60 -1.17 -2.27 -4.88
CA SER A 60 -1.44 -3.71 -4.72
C SER A 60 -2.34 -4.22 -5.83
N ALA A 61 -1.92 -5.30 -6.48
CA ALA A 61 -2.71 -6.05 -7.43
C ALA A 61 -2.43 -7.53 -7.22
N VAL A 62 -3.40 -8.29 -6.75
CA VAL A 62 -3.23 -9.71 -6.41
C VAL A 62 -4.31 -10.53 -7.10
N SER A 63 -3.91 -11.59 -7.79
CA SER A 63 -4.81 -12.49 -8.49
C SER A 63 -5.71 -13.25 -7.50
N ASN A 64 -6.94 -13.52 -7.93
CA ASN A 64 -7.90 -14.33 -7.17
C ASN A 64 -8.19 -13.82 -5.75
N VAL A 65 -8.05 -12.52 -5.51
CA VAL A 65 -8.46 -11.87 -4.26
C VAL A 65 -9.45 -10.77 -4.60
N ASP A 66 -10.54 -10.70 -3.84
CA ASP A 66 -11.49 -9.61 -3.95
C ASP A 66 -10.81 -8.25 -3.70
N LYS A 67 -11.22 -7.24 -4.46
CA LYS A 67 -10.60 -5.90 -4.43
C LYS A 67 -10.78 -5.24 -3.06
N GLU A 68 -11.95 -5.36 -2.45
CA GLU A 68 -12.24 -4.75 -1.16
C GLU A 68 -11.49 -5.47 -0.04
N ALA A 69 -11.48 -6.81 -0.08
CA ALA A 69 -10.71 -7.63 0.84
C ALA A 69 -9.20 -7.33 0.78
N LEU A 70 -8.63 -7.20 -0.43
CA LEU A 70 -7.22 -6.82 -0.61
C LEU A 70 -6.94 -5.42 -0.04
N LYS A 71 -7.83 -4.47 -0.34
CA LYS A 71 -7.73 -3.09 0.14
C LYS A 71 -7.78 -3.04 1.67
N ASP A 72 -8.66 -3.80 2.31
CA ASP A 72 -8.78 -3.86 3.76
C ASP A 72 -7.59 -4.56 4.42
N ALA A 73 -7.06 -5.62 3.82
CA ALA A 73 -5.83 -6.25 4.27
C ALA A 73 -4.65 -5.28 4.26
N VAL A 74 -4.50 -4.49 3.19
CA VAL A 74 -3.46 -3.45 3.10
C VAL A 74 -3.71 -2.34 4.13
N ASN A 75 -4.91 -1.76 4.18
CA ASN A 75 -5.23 -0.64 5.07
C ASN A 75 -5.07 -1.00 6.55
N SER A 76 -5.60 -2.15 6.97
CA SER A 76 -5.49 -2.60 8.36
C SER A 76 -4.03 -2.87 8.73
N SER A 77 -3.22 -3.42 7.81
CA SER A 77 -1.77 -3.61 8.05
C SER A 77 -1.04 -2.30 8.25
N VAL A 78 -1.35 -1.27 7.44
CA VAL A 78 -0.77 0.06 7.60
C VAL A 78 -1.17 0.65 8.94
N LYS A 79 -2.48 0.69 9.24
CA LYS A 79 -3.01 1.24 10.48
C LYS A 79 -2.35 0.59 11.70
N GLU A 80 -2.36 -0.74 11.79
CA GLU A 80 -1.74 -1.47 12.89
C GLU A 80 -0.24 -1.19 13.02
N THR A 81 0.48 -1.09 11.90
CA THR A 81 1.93 -0.84 11.92
C THR A 81 2.24 0.57 12.41
N PHE A 82 1.47 1.56 11.98
CA PHE A 82 1.66 2.95 12.37
C PHE A 82 1.22 3.20 13.82
N GLU A 83 0.08 2.64 14.24
CA GLU A 83 -0.40 2.70 15.63
C GLU A 83 0.62 2.08 16.60
N LYS A 84 1.21 0.93 16.26
CA LYS A 84 2.30 0.31 17.04
C LYS A 84 3.53 1.22 17.18
N LYS A 85 3.74 2.15 16.24
CA LYS A 85 4.81 3.14 16.27
C LYS A 85 4.38 4.49 16.87
N GLY A 86 3.15 4.60 17.38
CA GLY A 86 2.60 5.84 17.93
C GLY A 86 2.32 6.92 16.87
N ILE A 87 2.19 6.52 15.60
CA ILE A 87 1.93 7.43 14.49
C ILE A 87 0.45 7.37 14.14
N HIS A 88 -0.25 8.51 14.22
CA HIS A 88 -1.63 8.61 13.78
C HIS A 88 -1.68 8.89 12.28
N VAL A 89 -2.40 8.03 11.56
CA VAL A 89 -2.55 8.11 10.11
C VAL A 89 -3.97 8.56 9.78
N HIS A 90 -4.09 9.69 9.10
CA HIS A 90 -5.36 10.12 8.52
C HIS A 90 -5.39 9.71 7.05
N LYS A 91 -6.40 8.91 6.69
CA LYS A 91 -6.63 8.53 5.30
C LYS A 91 -7.05 9.78 4.53
N ALA A 92 -6.35 10.09 3.44
CA ALA A 92 -6.86 11.05 2.47
C ALA A 92 -8.05 10.37 1.77
N GLU A 93 -9.27 10.75 2.12
CA GLU A 93 -10.46 10.19 1.48
C GLU A 93 -10.49 10.59 -0.01
N HIS A 94 -10.50 9.58 -0.88
CA HIS A 94 -11.09 9.72 -2.21
C HIS A 94 -12.36 8.86 -2.18
N GLU A 95 -13.50 9.51 -1.98
CA GLU A 95 -14.80 8.95 -2.32
C GLU A 95 -14.84 8.77 -3.84
N HIS A 96 -14.73 7.53 -4.31
CA HIS A 96 -15.23 7.17 -5.63
C HIS A 96 -16.61 6.57 -5.42
N ASN A 97 -17.63 7.42 -5.49
CA ASN A 97 -19.02 7.03 -5.60
C ASN A 97 -19.18 6.31 -6.96
N HIS A 98 -19.14 4.98 -6.95
CA HIS A 98 -19.45 4.20 -8.15
C HIS A 98 -20.96 4.16 -8.30
N GLY A 99 -21.49 5.16 -9.01
CA GLY A 99 -22.76 5.04 -9.70
C GLY A 99 -22.67 3.86 -10.67
N GLU A 100 -23.54 2.89 -10.45
CA GLU A 100 -23.77 1.72 -11.28
C GLU A 100 -24.02 2.14 -12.74
N HIS A 101 -23.32 1.52 -13.71
CA HIS A 101 -23.84 1.08 -15.02
C HIS A 101 -22.69 0.68 -15.98
N GLY A 102 -22.71 -0.60 -16.39
CA GLY A 102 -22.62 -1.01 -17.80
C GLY A 102 -21.28 -1.00 -18.54
N HIS A 103 -20.86 -2.22 -18.92
CA HIS A 103 -20.06 -2.59 -20.10
C HIS A 103 -18.52 -2.38 -20.12
N HIS A 104 -17.84 -3.52 -20.05
CA HIS A 104 -16.65 -3.93 -20.84
C HIS A 104 -15.61 -2.85 -21.20
N GLU A 105 -14.51 -2.82 -20.45
CA GLU A 105 -13.15 -2.68 -21.02
C GLU A 105 -12.12 -3.21 -20.00
N HIS A 106 -11.28 -4.17 -20.41
CA HIS A 106 -10.14 -4.63 -19.64
C HIS A 106 -9.11 -3.51 -19.54
N LYS A 107 -9.21 -2.66 -18.52
CA LYS A 107 -8.13 -1.77 -18.11
C LYS A 107 -7.47 -2.33 -16.87
N HIS A 108 -6.18 -2.57 -16.96
CA HIS A 108 -5.31 -2.94 -15.86
C HIS A 108 -5.27 -1.73 -14.91
N HIS A 109 -6.18 -1.68 -13.93
CA HIS A 109 -6.28 -0.56 -13.00
C HIS A 109 -5.25 -0.75 -11.88
N GLU A 110 -4.08 -0.13 -12.02
CA GLU A 110 -3.16 0.09 -10.90
C GLU A 110 -3.84 0.98 -9.85
N HIS A 111 -4.13 0.43 -8.67
CA HIS A 111 -4.75 1.19 -7.57
C HIS A 111 -3.66 1.91 -6.77
N VAL A 112 -3.58 3.24 -6.93
CA VAL A 112 -2.61 4.09 -6.22
C VAL A 112 -3.22 4.62 -4.92
N GLN A 113 -2.76 4.15 -3.76
CA GLN A 113 -3.14 4.71 -2.47
C GLN A 113 -2.12 5.76 -2.02
N ARG A 114 -2.58 6.96 -1.66
CA ARG A 114 -1.74 8.05 -1.13
C ARG A 114 -2.14 8.34 0.31
N ILE A 115 -1.16 8.34 1.21
CA ILE A 115 -1.31 8.85 2.58
C ILE A 115 -0.65 10.23 2.61
N GLY A 116 -1.44 11.25 2.97
CA GLY A 116 -1.06 12.66 2.82
C GLY A 116 -0.58 13.35 4.10
N ASP A 117 -0.95 12.85 5.29
CA ASP A 117 -0.65 13.51 6.56
C ASP A 117 -0.11 12.49 7.56
N ILE A 118 1.20 12.55 7.82
CA ILE A 118 1.90 11.73 8.82
C ILE A 118 2.40 12.70 9.89
N LYS A 119 1.62 12.88 10.97
CA LYS A 119 2.01 13.75 12.08
C LYS A 119 2.69 12.93 13.18
N GLY A 120 3.99 13.16 13.37
CA GLY A 120 4.71 12.66 14.54
C GLY A 120 4.20 13.34 15.80
N ARG A 121 4.00 12.59 16.88
CA ARG A 121 3.68 13.15 18.18
C ARG A 121 4.91 13.94 18.65
N GLY A 122 4.81 15.27 18.66
CA GLY A 122 5.75 16.12 19.37
C GLY A 122 5.72 15.78 20.86
N GLU A 123 6.90 15.90 21.47
CA GLU A 123 7.27 15.56 22.86
C GLU A 123 6.18 15.80 23.91
#